data_AF-Q29QS6-F1
#
_entry.id   AF-Q29QS6-F1
#
_cell.length_a   1.000
_cell.length_b   1.000
_cell.length_c   1.000
_cell.angle_alpha   90.00
_cell.angle_beta   90.00
_cell.angle_gamma   90.00
#
_symmetry.space_group_name_H-M   'P 1'
#
loop_
_entity.id
_entity.type
_entity.pdbx_description
1 polymer ?
#
loop_
_entity_poly.entity_id
_entity_poly.type
_entity_poly.pdbx_seq_one_letter_code
_entity_poly.pdbx_strand_id
1 'polypeptide(L)'
;YEYFERRFSRRMRLFGASLFVLKAIIWLPIAVYVPALTFNQVSGIGIHIITPIVVIICTFYTCVGGIKGVVYTDVVQSVIMYGSLIVIMIKGTLDLGGFGTVWRINQEGGRLNTPEWSLDPTVRLSVFSVFVGGTFFKLQSTSINQATVQRFMSLPSLKAIKQTLFTFSIGLVLLYMGCVYVGLVCYATYYDCDPMSTGLAGRRDQLVPLLVMRVLGVVPGLPGLFVSAVFSAALSSLSTLLNSLAAVILEDFVRPRMGKSMKENHVALTMRVVVVTFGISSIFMVYVVEKLGMVLQLSATLQSSLYGPMLGIFTVGMLMPWVGEKCVFIGSVASFLTMAWIAVNAQIANITGSFRHTKLPVSVDNCDYDFDMNRYLNSTLEYEPHSGSSIYHMSFLLYAMLGALLTIITSNLATFVYGRQDIKNVDENLLAPVVQRYLRKNNYYQSVELKKVEVPKLSESSD
;
A
#
# COMPACT_ATOMS: atom_id res chain seq x y z
N TYR A 1 15.39 -5.09 -8.53
CA TYR A 1 16.07 -4.32 -7.44
C TYR A 1 17.54 -4.00 -7.77
N GLU A 2 17.80 -3.39 -8.94
CA GLU A 2 19.17 -3.22 -9.46
C GLU A 2 20.04 -2.28 -8.62
N TYR A 3 19.45 -1.22 -8.05
CA TYR A 3 20.15 -0.30 -7.17
C TYR A 3 20.92 -1.01 -6.03
N PHE A 4 20.34 -2.04 -5.42
CA PHE A 4 20.98 -2.80 -4.34
C PHE A 4 22.20 -3.57 -4.81
N GLU A 5 22.21 -4.06 -6.05
CA GLU A 5 23.37 -4.74 -6.61
C GLU A 5 24.52 -3.76 -6.90
N ARG A 6 24.19 -2.60 -7.45
CA ARG A 6 25.19 -1.54 -7.71
C ARG A 6 25.78 -0.98 -6.42
N ARG A 7 24.96 -0.78 -5.38
CA ARG A 7 25.41 -0.19 -4.10
C ARG A 7 26.07 -1.20 -3.17
N PHE A 8 25.62 -2.44 -3.17
CA PHE A 8 26.10 -3.47 -2.24
C PHE A 8 26.52 -4.72 -2.99
N SER A 9 25.58 -5.60 -3.34
CA SER A 9 25.87 -6.87 -3.98
C SER A 9 24.61 -7.50 -4.56
N ARG A 10 24.81 -8.54 -5.38
CA ARG A 10 23.73 -9.39 -5.87
C ARG A 10 22.93 -10.07 -4.76
N ARG A 11 23.53 -10.34 -3.60
CA ARG A 11 22.82 -10.93 -2.44
C ARG A 11 21.78 -9.95 -1.89
N MET A 12 22.14 -8.67 -1.77
CA MET A 12 21.21 -7.62 -1.35
C MET A 12 20.09 -7.39 -2.36
N ARG A 13 20.39 -7.47 -3.66
CA ARG A 13 19.36 -7.42 -4.72
C ARG A 13 18.33 -8.55 -4.56
N LEU A 14 18.79 -9.79 -4.37
CA LEU A 14 17.90 -10.93 -4.18
C LEU A 14 17.10 -10.84 -2.88
N PHE A 15 17.70 -10.32 -1.80
CA PHE A 15 17.00 -10.09 -0.54
C PHE A 15 15.85 -9.08 -0.71
N GLY A 16 16.12 -7.92 -1.32
CA GLY A 16 15.09 -6.92 -1.63
C GLY A 16 13.98 -7.46 -2.53
N ALA A 17 14.35 -8.22 -3.57
CA ALA A 17 13.41 -8.89 -4.45
C ALA A 17 12.54 -9.92 -3.70
N SER A 18 13.11 -10.64 -2.74
CA SER A 18 12.38 -11.61 -1.92
C SER A 18 11.38 -10.93 -0.98
N LEU A 19 11.75 -9.81 -0.34
CA LEU A 19 10.83 -9.01 0.48
C LEU A 19 9.65 -8.48 -0.35
N PHE A 20 9.91 -8.06 -1.60
CA PHE A 20 8.87 -7.65 -2.53
C PHE A 20 7.91 -8.78 -2.89
N VAL A 21 8.44 -9.95 -3.23
CA VAL A 21 7.63 -11.14 -3.56
C VAL A 21 6.77 -11.53 -2.35
N LEU A 22 7.34 -11.56 -1.15
CA LEU A 22 6.61 -11.87 0.08
C LEU A 22 5.49 -10.85 0.34
N LYS A 23 5.77 -9.56 0.13
CA LYS A 23 4.76 -8.49 0.22
C LYS A 23 3.63 -8.70 -0.79
N ALA A 24 3.98 -9.10 -2.02
CA ALA A 24 3.00 -9.35 -3.05
C ALA A 24 2.08 -10.52 -2.68
N ILE A 25 2.62 -11.64 -2.16
CA ILE A 25 1.84 -12.79 -1.69
C ILE A 25 0.80 -12.37 -0.65
N ILE A 26 1.19 -11.50 0.27
CA ILE A 26 0.32 -11.08 1.37
C ILE A 26 -0.74 -10.06 0.91
N TRP A 27 -0.37 -9.13 0.03
CA TRP A 27 -1.29 -8.06 -0.39
C TRP A 27 -2.28 -8.49 -1.48
N LEU A 28 -1.88 -9.40 -2.38
CA LEU A 28 -2.74 -9.93 -3.45
C LEU A 28 -4.12 -10.42 -2.95
N PRO A 29 -4.22 -11.34 -1.97
CA PRO A 29 -5.52 -11.82 -1.49
C PRO A 29 -6.37 -10.71 -0.86
N ILE A 30 -5.74 -9.73 -0.21
CA ILE A 30 -6.45 -8.57 0.36
C ILE A 30 -7.11 -7.75 -0.75
N ALA A 31 -6.37 -7.50 -1.84
CA ALA A 31 -6.88 -6.77 -2.99
C ALA A 31 -7.98 -7.52 -3.76
N VAL A 32 -7.97 -8.86 -3.76
CA VAL A 32 -9.04 -9.69 -4.34
C VAL A 32 -10.27 -9.75 -3.42
N TYR A 33 -10.08 -9.73 -2.10
CA TYR A 33 -11.15 -9.85 -1.12
C TYR A 33 -12.12 -8.66 -1.14
N VAL A 34 -11.62 -7.43 -1.29
CA VAL A 34 -12.45 -6.20 -1.31
C VAL A 34 -13.54 -6.21 -2.39
N PRO A 35 -13.24 -6.41 -3.69
CA PRO A 35 -14.29 -6.45 -4.71
C PRO A 35 -15.22 -7.65 -4.51
N ALA A 36 -14.72 -8.80 -4.03
CA ALA A 36 -15.56 -9.96 -3.74
C ALA A 36 -16.55 -9.70 -2.60
N LEU A 37 -16.11 -9.01 -1.53
CA LEU A 37 -16.96 -8.57 -0.43
C LEU A 37 -18.07 -7.60 -0.92
N THR A 38 -17.70 -6.60 -1.72
CA THR A 38 -18.66 -5.65 -2.28
C THR A 38 -19.68 -6.34 -3.19
N PHE A 39 -19.24 -7.24 -4.06
CA PHE A 39 -20.12 -7.97 -4.95
C PHE A 39 -21.06 -8.91 -4.18
N ASN A 40 -20.56 -9.58 -3.14
CA ASN A 40 -21.37 -10.40 -2.24
C ASN A 40 -22.48 -9.57 -1.59
N GLN A 41 -22.20 -8.35 -1.14
CA GLN A 41 -23.23 -7.51 -0.51
C GLN A 41 -24.33 -7.07 -1.48
N VAL A 42 -24.00 -6.86 -2.75
CA VAL A 42 -24.94 -6.38 -3.77
C VAL A 42 -25.74 -7.53 -4.39
N SER A 43 -25.12 -8.69 -4.61
CA SER A 43 -25.73 -9.83 -5.32
C SER A 43 -26.16 -10.99 -4.44
N GLY A 44 -25.67 -11.08 -3.21
CA GLY A 44 -25.81 -12.25 -2.33
C GLY A 44 -24.92 -13.44 -2.70
N ILE A 45 -24.18 -13.41 -3.82
CA ILE A 45 -23.32 -14.53 -4.23
C ILE A 45 -22.13 -14.68 -3.27
N GLY A 46 -21.81 -15.91 -2.88
CA GLY A 46 -20.74 -16.18 -1.92
C GLY A 46 -19.36 -15.67 -2.39
N ILE A 47 -18.60 -15.07 -1.46
CA ILE A 47 -17.26 -14.50 -1.71
C ILE A 47 -16.33 -15.53 -2.38
N HIS A 48 -16.38 -16.79 -1.96
CA HIS A 48 -15.53 -17.87 -2.50
C HIS A 48 -15.84 -18.25 -3.96
N ILE A 49 -17.02 -17.89 -4.49
CA ILE A 49 -17.35 -18.08 -5.91
C ILE A 49 -16.82 -16.88 -6.72
N ILE A 50 -16.97 -15.68 -6.17
CA ILE A 50 -16.57 -14.43 -6.83
C ILE A 50 -15.05 -14.32 -6.93
N THR A 51 -14.32 -14.73 -5.89
CA THR A 51 -12.86 -14.66 -5.81
C THR A 51 -12.15 -15.33 -6.99
N PRO A 52 -12.42 -16.61 -7.35
CA PRO A 52 -11.87 -17.22 -8.55
C PRO A 52 -12.18 -16.46 -9.84
N ILE A 53 -13.40 -15.94 -9.99
CA ILE A 53 -13.81 -15.18 -11.19
C ILE A 53 -12.96 -13.90 -11.33
N VAL A 54 -12.80 -13.14 -10.24
CA VAL A 54 -11.96 -11.94 -10.19
C VAL A 54 -10.53 -12.27 -10.59
N VAL A 55 -9.96 -13.34 -10.03
CA VAL A 55 -8.58 -13.76 -10.30
C VAL A 55 -8.40 -14.21 -11.74
N ILE A 56 -9.34 -14.97 -12.30
CA ILE A 56 -9.29 -15.43 -13.69
C ILE A 56 -9.32 -14.24 -14.64
N ILE A 57 -10.27 -13.32 -14.47
CA ILE A 57 -10.37 -12.10 -15.28
C ILE A 57 -9.08 -11.30 -15.16
N CYS A 58 -8.60 -11.10 -13.92
CA CYS A 58 -7.39 -10.33 -13.66
C CYS A 58 -6.14 -10.91 -14.33
N THR A 59 -5.97 -12.22 -14.18
CA THR A 59 -4.86 -12.97 -14.76
C THR A 59 -4.90 -12.88 -16.28
N PHE A 60 -6.08 -13.08 -16.88
CA PHE A 60 -6.25 -13.05 -18.33
C PHE A 60 -5.83 -11.70 -18.94
N TYR A 61 -6.40 -10.59 -18.46
CA TYR A 61 -6.08 -9.29 -19.07
C TYR A 61 -4.64 -8.85 -18.78
N THR A 62 -4.08 -9.23 -17.62
CA THR A 62 -2.67 -8.95 -17.29
C THR A 62 -1.72 -9.70 -18.23
N CYS A 63 -2.05 -10.95 -18.57
CA CYS A 63 -1.26 -11.78 -19.48
C CYS A 63 -1.32 -11.33 -20.94
N VAL A 64 -2.42 -10.68 -21.35
CA VAL A 64 -2.65 -10.21 -22.73
C VAL A 64 -2.13 -8.78 -22.94
N GLY A 65 -2.38 -7.86 -22.00
CA GLY A 65 -2.17 -6.42 -22.21
C GLY A 65 -0.72 -5.93 -22.02
N GLY A 66 0.09 -6.62 -21.21
CA GLY A 66 1.40 -6.11 -20.78
C GLY A 66 1.31 -4.73 -20.11
N ILE A 67 2.46 -4.08 -19.85
CA ILE A 67 2.46 -2.80 -19.12
C ILE A 67 1.71 -1.68 -19.85
N LYS A 68 1.77 -1.63 -21.19
CA LYS A 68 1.07 -0.60 -21.99
C LYS A 68 -0.44 -0.78 -21.90
N GLY A 69 -0.94 -2.00 -22.14
CA GLY A 69 -2.37 -2.29 -22.06
C GLY A 69 -2.92 -2.02 -20.67
N VAL A 70 -2.19 -2.42 -19.62
CA VAL A 70 -2.56 -2.14 -18.22
C VAL A 70 -2.72 -0.64 -17.96
N VAL A 71 -1.79 0.19 -18.44
CA VAL A 71 -1.88 1.65 -18.25
C VAL A 71 -3.10 2.25 -18.96
N TYR A 72 -3.45 1.81 -20.17
CA TYR A 72 -4.66 2.30 -20.85
C TYR A 72 -5.95 1.91 -20.10
N THR A 73 -6.03 0.65 -19.63
CA THR A 73 -7.20 0.21 -18.85
C THR A 73 -7.32 0.96 -17.53
N ASP A 74 -6.20 1.26 -16.87
CA ASP A 74 -6.17 2.01 -15.61
C ASP A 74 -6.78 3.42 -15.75
N VAL A 75 -6.59 4.08 -16.90
CA VAL A 75 -7.18 5.41 -17.17
C VAL A 75 -8.71 5.32 -17.23
N VAL A 76 -9.25 4.35 -17.99
CA VAL A 76 -10.71 4.14 -18.09
C VAL A 76 -11.30 3.75 -16.73
N GLN A 77 -10.63 2.85 -16.01
CA GLN A 77 -11.03 2.40 -14.67
C GLN A 77 -11.05 3.55 -13.66
N SER A 78 -10.12 4.49 -13.77
CA SER A 78 -10.10 5.69 -12.93
C SER A 78 -11.34 6.55 -13.13
N VAL A 79 -11.79 6.74 -14.38
CA VAL A 79 -13.02 7.50 -14.67
C VAL A 79 -14.25 6.86 -14.04
N ILE A 80 -14.39 5.54 -14.15
CA ILE A 80 -15.50 4.79 -13.53
C ILE A 80 -15.45 4.92 -12.00
N MET A 81 -14.25 4.84 -11.42
CA MET A 81 -14.06 4.97 -9.98
C MET A 81 -14.49 6.34 -9.44
N TYR A 82 -14.00 7.44 -10.04
CA TYR A 82 -14.41 8.79 -9.61
C TYR A 82 -15.88 9.07 -9.90
N GLY A 83 -16.40 8.61 -11.06
CA GLY A 83 -17.80 8.77 -11.42
C GLY A 83 -18.75 8.11 -10.42
N SER A 84 -18.47 6.85 -10.05
CA SER A 84 -19.27 6.16 -9.02
C SER A 84 -19.22 6.86 -7.67
N LEU A 85 -18.04 7.34 -7.26
CA LEU A 85 -17.90 8.07 -6.01
C LEU A 85 -18.78 9.32 -6.01
N ILE A 86 -18.75 10.11 -7.09
CA ILE A 86 -19.58 11.31 -7.25
C ILE A 86 -21.08 10.97 -7.18
N VAL A 87 -21.52 9.91 -7.86
CA VAL A 87 -22.93 9.49 -7.84
C VAL A 87 -23.40 9.15 -6.41
N ILE A 88 -22.59 8.40 -5.64
CA ILE A 88 -22.91 8.06 -4.25
C ILE A 88 -22.96 9.30 -3.38
N MET A 89 -21.99 10.20 -3.53
CA MET A 89 -21.96 11.46 -2.77
C MET A 89 -23.20 12.31 -3.05
N ILE A 90 -23.57 12.50 -4.32
CA ILE A 90 -24.74 13.32 -4.68
C ILE A 90 -26.01 12.65 -4.17
N LYS A 91 -26.26 11.40 -4.55
CA LYS A 91 -27.52 10.70 -4.24
C LYS A 91 -27.70 10.53 -2.73
N GLY A 92 -26.65 10.10 -2.02
CA GLY A 92 -26.69 9.93 -0.57
C GLY A 92 -26.89 11.24 0.19
N THR A 93 -26.36 12.36 -0.33
CA THR A 93 -26.60 13.69 0.26
C THR A 93 -28.03 14.16 0.03
N LEU A 94 -28.59 13.91 -1.15
CA LEU A 94 -29.96 14.30 -1.48
C LEU A 94 -30.99 13.53 -0.65
N ASP A 95 -30.79 12.21 -0.45
CA ASP A 95 -31.66 11.37 0.37
C ASP A 95 -31.74 11.87 1.83
N LEU A 96 -30.65 12.43 2.35
CA LEU A 96 -30.57 12.98 3.71
C LEU A 96 -31.12 14.42 3.82
N GLY A 97 -31.65 14.99 2.74
CA GLY A 97 -32.18 16.36 2.74
C GLY A 97 -31.11 17.45 2.52
N GLY A 98 -29.93 17.08 2.03
CA GLY A 98 -28.87 18.02 1.62
C GLY A 98 -27.65 18.08 2.55
N PHE A 99 -26.62 18.78 2.09
CA PHE A 99 -25.32 18.86 2.79
C PHE A 99 -25.43 19.38 4.23
N GLY A 100 -26.31 20.35 4.47
CA GLY A 100 -26.52 20.92 5.81
C GLY A 100 -26.95 19.88 6.84
N THR A 101 -27.84 18.96 6.48
CA THR A 101 -28.28 17.88 7.35
C THR A 101 -27.16 16.88 7.61
N VAL A 102 -26.43 16.48 6.56
CA VAL A 102 -25.27 15.58 6.69
C VAL A 102 -24.23 16.16 7.65
N TRP A 103 -23.91 17.45 7.48
CA TRP A 103 -22.94 18.14 8.33
C TRP A 103 -23.41 18.20 9.79
N ARG A 104 -24.67 18.60 10.02
CA ARG A 104 -25.27 18.72 11.35
C ARG A 104 -25.25 17.39 12.11
N ILE A 105 -25.71 16.29 11.48
CA ILE A 105 -25.73 14.96 12.11
C ILE A 105 -24.31 14.51 12.49
N ASN A 106 -23.34 14.72 11.59
CA ASN A 106 -21.95 14.35 11.88
C ASN A 106 -21.32 15.23 12.97
N GLN A 107 -21.73 16.49 13.09
CA GLN A 107 -21.29 17.39 14.15
C GLN A 107 -21.85 16.97 15.51
N GLU A 108 -23.17 16.72 15.59
CA GLU A 108 -23.85 16.24 16.80
C GLU A 108 -23.34 14.86 17.24
N GLY A 109 -23.05 13.97 16.27
CA GLY A 109 -22.47 12.66 16.50
C GLY A 109 -20.97 12.63 16.77
N GLY A 110 -20.31 13.79 16.84
CA GLY A 110 -18.88 13.92 17.14
C GLY A 110 -17.93 13.34 16.08
N ARG A 111 -18.40 13.15 14.83
CA ARG A 111 -17.62 12.55 13.72
C ARG A 111 -16.72 13.55 12.99
N LEU A 112 -16.97 14.85 13.18
CA LEU A 112 -16.13 15.94 12.68
C LEU A 112 -14.99 16.25 13.66
N ASN A 113 -14.28 15.23 14.10
CA ASN A 113 -13.16 15.39 15.03
C ASN A 113 -11.83 15.56 14.28
N THR A 114 -10.95 16.38 14.84
CA THR A 114 -9.56 16.47 14.39
C THR A 114 -8.71 15.39 15.06
N PRO A 115 -7.61 14.95 14.42
CA PRO A 115 -6.66 14.06 15.07
C PRO A 115 -6.18 14.65 16.39
N GLU A 116 -6.09 13.82 17.43
CA GLU A 116 -5.61 14.26 18.74
C GLU A 116 -4.16 14.75 18.66
N TRP A 117 -3.88 15.89 19.29
CA TRP A 117 -2.54 16.46 19.43
C TRP A 117 -1.73 15.70 20.48
N SER A 118 -1.37 14.47 20.16
CA SER A 118 -0.56 13.60 21.01
C SER A 118 0.65 13.07 20.24
N LEU A 119 1.79 13.01 20.93
CA LEU A 119 3.01 12.32 20.47
C LEU A 119 3.02 10.85 20.91
N ASP A 120 1.98 10.38 21.59
CA ASP A 120 1.85 8.99 22.00
C ASP A 120 1.70 8.09 20.75
N PRO A 121 2.62 7.14 20.53
CA PRO A 121 2.58 6.24 19.38
C PRO A 121 1.45 5.21 19.46
N THR A 122 0.84 4.99 20.64
CA THR A 122 -0.26 4.04 20.85
C THR A 122 -1.62 4.58 20.42
N VAL A 123 -1.75 5.90 20.30
CA VAL A 123 -2.97 6.54 19.79
C VAL A 123 -3.11 6.24 18.30
N ARG A 124 -4.23 5.58 17.94
CA ARG A 124 -4.48 5.03 16.60
C ARG A 124 -4.27 6.04 15.46
N LEU A 125 -4.82 7.24 15.63
CA LEU A 125 -4.85 8.31 14.63
C LEU A 125 -4.53 9.67 15.30
N SER A 126 -3.41 9.78 16.00
CA SER A 126 -2.87 11.06 16.48
C SER A 126 -2.26 11.88 15.35
N VAL A 127 -2.09 13.20 15.55
CA VAL A 127 -1.33 14.07 14.64
C VAL A 127 0.04 13.46 14.33
N PHE A 128 0.75 12.92 15.34
CA PHE A 128 2.04 12.27 15.14
C PHE A 128 1.96 11.06 14.20
N SER A 129 1.03 10.12 14.46
CA SER A 129 0.87 8.93 13.63
C SER A 129 0.44 9.24 12.19
N VAL A 130 -0.42 10.24 12.01
CA VAL A 130 -0.96 10.63 10.72
C VAL A 130 0.08 11.36 9.89
N PHE A 131 0.75 12.38 10.44
CA PHE A 131 1.73 13.16 9.68
C PHE A 131 3.04 12.39 9.55
N VAL A 132 3.66 11.97 10.66
CA VAL A 132 4.96 11.30 10.60
C VAL A 132 4.81 9.88 10.05
N GLY A 133 3.94 9.08 10.65
CA GLY A 133 3.69 7.71 10.18
C GLY A 133 3.15 7.68 8.75
N GLY A 134 2.18 8.53 8.42
CA GLY A 134 1.64 8.66 7.07
C GLY A 134 2.67 9.08 6.02
N THR A 135 3.62 9.97 6.35
CA THR A 135 4.73 10.32 5.45
C THR A 135 5.60 9.11 5.15
N PHE A 136 6.02 8.34 6.17
CA PHE A 136 6.82 7.12 5.95
C PHE A 136 6.03 6.06 5.18
N PHE A 137 4.75 5.88 5.51
CA PHE A 137 3.84 4.98 4.82
C PHE A 137 3.71 5.35 3.33
N LYS A 138 3.63 6.64 3.01
CA LYS A 138 3.53 7.09 1.62
C LYS A 138 4.87 6.99 0.90
N LEU A 139 5.97 7.31 1.58
CA LEU A 139 7.32 7.18 1.05
C LEU A 139 7.63 5.74 0.65
N GLN A 140 7.31 4.76 1.51
CA GLN A 140 7.49 3.35 1.16
C GLN A 140 6.61 2.92 -0.03
N SER A 141 5.39 3.46 -0.14
CA SER A 141 4.44 3.07 -1.19
C SER A 141 4.79 3.65 -2.56
N THR A 142 5.43 4.82 -2.62
CA THR A 142 5.65 5.56 -3.87
C THR A 142 7.11 5.54 -4.31
N SER A 143 8.07 5.59 -3.38
CA SER A 143 9.50 5.78 -3.72
C SER A 143 10.27 4.48 -3.90
N ILE A 144 9.91 3.41 -3.18
CA ILE A 144 10.64 2.14 -3.21
C ILE A 144 9.81 0.97 -3.75
N ASN A 145 8.51 1.17 -3.94
CA ASN A 145 7.62 0.14 -4.47
C ASN A 145 7.89 -0.09 -5.95
N GLN A 146 8.21 -1.35 -6.31
CA GLN A 146 8.64 -1.71 -7.66
C GLN A 146 7.62 -1.29 -8.74
N ALA A 147 6.32 -1.45 -8.47
CA ALA A 147 5.25 -1.03 -9.38
C ALA A 147 5.31 0.46 -9.75
N THR A 148 5.59 1.30 -8.77
CA THR A 148 5.66 2.74 -8.98
C THR A 148 6.97 3.13 -9.66
N VAL A 149 8.09 2.53 -9.24
CA VAL A 149 9.40 2.77 -9.87
C VAL A 149 9.41 2.37 -11.35
N GLN A 150 8.79 1.23 -11.71
CA GLN A 150 8.67 0.80 -13.11
C GLN A 150 7.92 1.81 -13.97
N ARG A 151 6.83 2.40 -13.44
CA ARG A 151 6.10 3.46 -14.15
C ARG A 151 6.97 4.70 -14.35
N PHE A 152 7.72 5.13 -13.34
CA PHE A 152 8.64 6.26 -13.49
C PHE A 152 9.73 6.01 -14.53
N MET A 153 10.28 4.81 -14.59
CA MET A 153 11.31 4.44 -15.58
C MET A 153 10.77 4.35 -17.01
N SER A 154 9.44 4.27 -17.19
CA SER A 154 8.80 4.30 -18.52
C SER A 154 8.57 5.72 -19.05
N LEU A 155 8.81 6.76 -18.23
CA LEU A 155 8.66 8.16 -18.62
C LEU A 155 9.94 8.71 -19.25
N PRO A 156 9.83 9.62 -20.24
CA PRO A 156 10.98 10.06 -21.05
C PRO A 156 11.94 11.00 -20.31
N SER A 157 11.51 11.61 -19.20
CA SER A 157 12.34 12.59 -18.49
C SER A 157 11.97 12.73 -17.01
N LEU A 158 12.91 13.25 -16.22
CA LEU A 158 12.68 13.59 -14.83
C LEU A 158 11.57 14.66 -14.65
N LYS A 159 11.41 15.56 -15.63
CA LYS A 159 10.32 16.56 -15.63
C LYS A 159 8.97 15.87 -15.72
N ALA A 160 8.83 14.89 -16.62
CA ALA A 160 7.61 14.10 -16.76
C ALA A 160 7.30 13.33 -15.47
N ILE A 161 8.30 12.70 -14.83
CA ILE A 161 8.13 12.01 -13.54
C ILE A 161 7.58 12.96 -12.45
N LYS A 162 8.15 14.17 -12.33
CA LYS A 162 7.68 15.18 -11.37
C LYS A 162 6.25 15.63 -11.63
N GLN A 163 5.89 15.86 -12.90
CA GLN A 163 4.52 16.22 -13.29
C GLN A 163 3.54 15.08 -12.95
N THR A 164 3.87 13.84 -13.29
CA THR A 164 3.06 12.66 -12.95
C THR A 164 2.86 12.51 -11.44
N LEU A 165 3.92 12.72 -10.64
CA LEU A 165 3.83 12.69 -9.18
C LEU A 165 2.90 13.77 -8.63
N PHE A 166 2.95 14.98 -9.19
CA PHE A 166 2.07 16.08 -8.78
C PHE A 166 0.61 15.79 -9.11
N THR A 167 0.31 15.38 -10.35
CA THR A 167 -1.05 14.98 -10.77
C THR A 167 -1.57 13.80 -9.94
N PHE A 168 -0.74 12.79 -9.67
CA PHE A 168 -1.10 11.68 -8.80
C PHE A 168 -1.46 12.13 -7.39
N SER A 169 -0.71 13.09 -6.83
CA SER A 169 -0.95 13.61 -5.48
C SER A 169 -2.28 14.36 -5.41
N ILE A 170 -2.60 15.20 -6.40
CA ILE A 170 -3.90 15.88 -6.49
C ILE A 170 -5.04 14.87 -6.58
N GLY A 171 -4.95 13.92 -7.52
CA GLY A 171 -6.00 12.90 -7.70
C GLY A 171 -6.23 12.09 -6.42
N LEU A 172 -5.15 11.68 -5.75
CA LEU A 172 -5.25 10.92 -4.50
C LEU A 172 -5.88 11.73 -3.36
N VAL A 173 -5.56 13.03 -3.24
CA VAL A 173 -6.19 13.92 -2.26
C VAL A 173 -7.69 14.02 -2.53
N LEU A 174 -8.09 14.25 -3.78
CA LEU A 174 -9.51 14.32 -4.16
C LEU A 174 -10.25 12.99 -3.87
N LEU A 175 -9.61 11.86 -4.17
CA LEU A 175 -10.16 10.54 -3.88
C LEU A 175 -10.37 10.35 -2.37
N TYR A 176 -9.37 10.67 -1.54
CA TYR A 176 -9.49 10.54 -0.08
C TYR A 176 -10.56 11.48 0.49
N MET A 177 -10.65 12.71 0.03
CA MET A 177 -11.71 13.63 0.45
C MET A 177 -13.10 13.08 0.12
N GLY A 178 -13.28 12.51 -1.07
CA GLY A 178 -14.52 11.86 -1.46
C GLY A 178 -14.83 10.62 -0.62
N CYS A 179 -13.84 9.76 -0.33
CA CYS A 179 -14.04 8.60 0.54
C CYS A 179 -14.40 9.00 1.99
N VAL A 180 -13.77 10.05 2.53
CA VAL A 180 -14.11 10.60 3.85
C VAL A 180 -15.55 11.12 3.85
N TYR A 181 -15.94 11.87 2.82
CA TYR A 181 -17.30 12.38 2.70
C TYR A 181 -18.34 11.24 2.58
N VAL A 182 -18.07 10.19 1.80
CA VAL A 182 -18.93 8.99 1.77
C VAL A 182 -19.02 8.33 3.14
N GLY A 183 -17.95 8.34 3.94
CA GLY A 183 -17.98 7.90 5.34
C GLY A 183 -18.91 8.75 6.21
N LEU A 184 -18.92 10.08 6.04
CA LEU A 184 -19.83 11.00 6.74
C LEU A 184 -21.29 10.77 6.32
N VAL A 185 -21.55 10.57 5.03
CA VAL A 185 -22.87 10.20 4.51
C VAL A 185 -23.29 8.84 5.07
N CYS A 186 -22.39 7.87 5.12
CA CYS A 186 -22.66 6.56 5.70
C CYS A 186 -23.10 6.66 7.16
N TYR A 187 -22.37 7.42 7.98
CA TYR A 187 -22.77 7.66 9.37
C TYR A 187 -24.12 8.38 9.45
N ALA A 188 -24.31 9.46 8.68
CA ALA A 188 -25.56 10.22 8.70
C ALA A 188 -26.78 9.43 8.23
N THR A 189 -26.59 8.37 7.43
CA THR A 189 -27.67 7.44 7.04
C THR A 189 -28.01 6.42 8.12
N TYR A 190 -27.09 6.15 9.05
CA TYR A 190 -27.21 5.08 10.06
C TYR A 190 -27.03 5.59 11.50
N TYR A 191 -27.17 6.90 11.75
CA TYR A 191 -26.83 7.50 13.05
C TYR A 191 -27.76 7.01 14.19
N ASP A 192 -29.01 6.75 13.83
CA ASP A 192 -30.15 6.32 14.66
C ASP A 192 -30.52 4.83 14.46
N CYS A 193 -29.85 4.14 13.53
CA CYS A 193 -29.91 2.69 13.40
C CYS A 193 -28.57 2.13 12.90
N ASP A 194 -27.65 1.83 13.82
CA ASP A 194 -26.33 1.31 13.48
C ASP A 194 -26.36 -0.17 13.04
N PRO A 195 -26.09 -0.47 11.76
CA PRO A 195 -26.15 -1.83 11.23
C PRO A 195 -25.06 -2.75 11.81
N MET A 196 -23.97 -2.19 12.37
CA MET A 196 -22.91 -3.00 13.00
C MET A 196 -23.38 -3.59 14.32
N SER A 197 -24.07 -2.80 15.13
CA SER A 197 -24.53 -3.20 16.47
C SER A 197 -25.75 -4.11 16.40
N THR A 198 -26.65 -3.89 15.44
CA THR A 198 -27.78 -4.80 15.17
C THR A 198 -27.34 -6.12 14.52
N GLY A 199 -26.18 -6.13 13.88
CA GLY A 199 -25.64 -7.31 13.21
C GLY A 199 -26.06 -7.47 11.75
N LEU A 200 -26.78 -6.51 11.18
CA LEU A 200 -27.04 -6.42 9.74
C LEU A 200 -25.73 -6.36 8.94
N ALA A 201 -24.74 -5.62 9.45
CA ALA A 201 -23.37 -5.64 8.96
C ALA A 201 -22.53 -6.58 9.83
N GLY A 202 -22.08 -7.69 9.24
CA GLY A 202 -21.17 -8.61 9.92
C GLY A 202 -19.77 -8.02 10.11
N ARG A 203 -19.34 -7.15 9.20
CA ARG A 203 -18.01 -6.51 9.20
C ARG A 203 -18.09 -5.04 8.84
N ARG A 204 -17.16 -4.25 9.38
CA ARG A 204 -17.08 -2.79 9.14
C ARG A 204 -16.90 -2.44 7.66
N ASP A 205 -16.18 -3.28 6.92
CA ASP A 205 -15.94 -3.08 5.49
C ASP A 205 -17.22 -3.29 4.63
N GLN A 206 -18.32 -3.80 5.20
CA GLN A 206 -19.62 -3.95 4.52
C GLN A 206 -20.51 -2.71 4.61
N LEU A 207 -20.17 -1.73 5.46
CA LEU A 207 -20.99 -0.53 5.68
C LEU A 207 -21.23 0.28 4.40
N VAL A 208 -20.19 0.53 3.61
CA VAL A 208 -20.33 1.31 2.38
C VAL A 208 -21.09 0.53 1.30
N PRO A 209 -20.82 -0.77 1.05
CA PRO A 209 -21.68 -1.57 0.18
C PRO A 209 -23.16 -1.61 0.63
N LEU A 210 -23.44 -1.68 1.94
CA LEU A 210 -24.80 -1.59 2.49
C LEU A 210 -25.43 -0.21 2.22
N LEU A 211 -24.69 0.88 2.45
CA LEU A 211 -25.12 2.22 2.10
C LEU A 211 -25.49 2.30 0.63
N VAL A 212 -24.66 1.75 -0.26
CA VAL A 212 -24.91 1.75 -1.70
C VAL A 212 -26.19 1.00 -2.04
N MET A 213 -26.48 -0.13 -1.40
CA MET A 213 -27.75 -0.82 -1.65
C MET A 213 -28.95 -0.01 -1.16
N ARG A 214 -28.84 0.66 -0.01
CA ARG A 214 -29.91 1.52 0.52
C ARG A 214 -30.16 2.76 -0.34
N VAL A 215 -29.08 3.40 -0.77
CA VAL A 215 -29.10 4.66 -1.52
C VAL A 215 -29.34 4.37 -2.99
N LEU A 216 -28.53 3.56 -3.65
CA LEU A 216 -28.63 3.35 -5.10
C LEU A 216 -29.57 2.21 -5.52
N GLY A 217 -30.03 1.34 -4.61
CA GLY A 217 -30.83 0.16 -4.93
C GLY A 217 -32.19 0.45 -5.59
N VAL A 218 -32.74 1.65 -5.40
CA VAL A 218 -34.01 2.08 -5.99
C VAL A 218 -33.90 2.27 -7.51
N VAL A 219 -32.72 2.57 -8.03
CA VAL A 219 -32.50 2.82 -9.46
C VAL A 219 -31.73 1.64 -10.07
N PRO A 220 -32.35 0.86 -10.97
CA PRO A 220 -31.67 -0.24 -11.64
C PRO A 220 -30.37 0.22 -12.32
N GLY A 221 -29.29 -0.55 -12.10
CA GLY A 221 -27.97 -0.28 -12.69
C GLY A 221 -27.01 0.57 -11.83
N LEU A 222 -27.50 1.45 -10.97
CA LEU A 222 -26.62 2.29 -10.12
C LEU A 222 -25.81 1.50 -9.08
N PRO A 223 -26.33 0.46 -8.40
CA PRO A 223 -25.50 -0.41 -7.58
C PRO A 223 -24.41 -1.13 -8.40
N GLY A 224 -24.74 -1.51 -9.64
CA GLY A 224 -23.81 -2.12 -10.58
C GLY A 224 -22.67 -1.17 -10.98
N LEU A 225 -22.93 0.13 -11.07
CA LEU A 225 -21.89 1.16 -11.28
C LEU A 225 -20.89 1.19 -10.13
N PHE A 226 -21.35 1.09 -8.88
CA PHE A 226 -20.46 1.01 -7.71
C PHE A 226 -19.65 -0.27 -7.67
N VAL A 227 -20.28 -1.41 -7.91
CA VAL A 227 -19.56 -2.69 -8.01
C VAL A 227 -18.49 -2.59 -9.11
N SER A 228 -18.82 -2.03 -10.27
CA SER A 228 -17.88 -1.82 -11.38
C SER A 228 -16.72 -0.90 -10.99
N ALA A 229 -16.96 0.16 -10.22
CA ALA A 229 -15.91 1.03 -9.70
C ALA A 229 -14.97 0.33 -8.72
N VAL A 230 -15.50 -0.46 -7.78
CA VAL A 230 -14.67 -1.22 -6.82
C VAL A 230 -13.82 -2.28 -7.55
N PHE A 231 -14.41 -2.98 -8.52
CA PHE A 231 -13.65 -3.89 -9.38
C PHE A 231 -12.61 -3.15 -10.20
N SER A 232 -12.93 -1.98 -10.75
CA SER A 232 -11.98 -1.16 -11.52
C SER A 232 -10.76 -0.76 -10.68
N ALA A 233 -10.97 -0.31 -9.45
CA ALA A 233 -9.89 0.04 -8.52
C ALA A 233 -9.04 -1.18 -8.13
N ALA A 234 -9.69 -2.31 -7.84
CA ALA A 234 -9.01 -3.54 -7.44
C ALA A 234 -8.21 -4.14 -8.61
N LEU A 235 -8.81 -4.28 -9.79
CA LEU A 235 -8.17 -4.80 -10.98
C LEU A 235 -6.96 -3.94 -11.35
N SER A 236 -7.11 -2.62 -11.48
CA SER A 236 -5.99 -1.71 -11.75
C SER A 236 -4.76 -1.96 -10.84
N SER A 237 -5.03 -2.15 -9.55
CA SER A 237 -3.98 -2.37 -8.56
C SER A 237 -3.41 -3.80 -8.61
N LEU A 238 -4.26 -4.81 -8.86
CA LEU A 238 -3.87 -6.22 -9.01
C LEU A 238 -2.99 -6.42 -10.26
N SER A 239 -3.39 -5.93 -11.43
CA SER A 239 -2.56 -6.05 -12.65
C SER A 239 -1.23 -5.37 -12.50
N THR A 240 -1.21 -4.18 -11.90
CA THR A 240 0.03 -3.45 -11.66
C THR A 240 0.98 -4.28 -10.80
N LEU A 241 0.48 -4.85 -9.69
CA LEU A 241 1.29 -5.69 -8.81
C LEU A 241 1.73 -6.98 -9.50
N LEU A 242 0.83 -7.70 -10.17
CA LEU A 242 1.13 -8.96 -10.85
C LEU A 242 2.15 -8.77 -11.98
N ASN A 243 2.04 -7.68 -12.75
CA ASN A 243 3.02 -7.33 -13.78
C ASN A 243 4.40 -7.05 -13.17
N SER A 244 4.46 -6.27 -12.08
CA SER A 244 5.72 -6.00 -11.39
C SER A 244 6.33 -7.23 -10.73
N LEU A 245 5.49 -8.10 -10.17
CA LEU A 245 5.88 -9.39 -9.61
C LEU A 245 6.49 -10.31 -10.64
N ALA A 246 5.82 -10.46 -11.78
CA ALA A 246 6.33 -11.23 -12.89
C ALA A 246 7.67 -10.68 -13.38
N ALA A 247 7.80 -9.35 -13.52
CA ALA A 247 9.05 -8.71 -13.92
C ALA A 247 10.19 -8.93 -12.91
N VAL A 248 9.90 -8.85 -11.60
CA VAL A 248 10.90 -9.12 -10.55
C VAL A 248 11.32 -10.59 -10.57
N ILE A 249 10.39 -11.53 -10.67
CA ILE A 249 10.74 -12.96 -10.74
C ILE A 249 11.57 -13.26 -11.98
N LEU A 250 11.17 -12.71 -13.13
CA LEU A 250 11.91 -12.88 -14.37
C LEU A 250 13.34 -12.33 -14.27
N GLU A 251 13.50 -11.05 -13.91
CA GLU A 251 14.80 -10.37 -13.96
C GLU A 251 15.72 -10.73 -12.80
N ASP A 252 15.18 -10.90 -11.58
CA ASP A 252 15.98 -11.12 -10.38
C ASP A 252 16.24 -12.61 -10.11
N PHE A 253 15.34 -13.53 -10.53
CA PHE A 253 15.45 -14.97 -10.19
C PHE A 253 15.62 -15.93 -11.37
N VAL A 254 14.95 -15.68 -12.50
CA VAL A 254 14.93 -16.61 -13.65
C VAL A 254 16.06 -16.32 -14.64
N ARG A 255 16.11 -15.09 -15.17
CA ARG A 255 17.10 -14.66 -16.17
C ARG A 255 18.55 -14.92 -15.75
N PRO A 256 18.94 -14.70 -14.49
CA PRO A 256 20.32 -14.98 -14.07
C PRO A 256 20.69 -16.48 -14.05
N ARG A 257 19.71 -17.39 -14.09
CA ARG A 257 19.93 -18.85 -14.15
C ARG A 257 19.84 -19.42 -15.57
N MET A 258 19.12 -18.73 -16.47
CA MET A 258 18.85 -19.20 -17.84
C MET A 258 19.81 -18.64 -18.90
N GLY A 259 20.77 -17.79 -18.53
CA GLY A 259 21.76 -17.21 -19.46
C GLY A 259 21.26 -15.98 -20.25
N LYS A 260 22.17 -15.32 -20.98
CA LYS A 260 21.96 -13.97 -21.57
C LYS A 260 20.92 -13.89 -22.69
N SER A 261 20.47 -15.00 -23.29
CA SER A 261 19.56 -14.99 -24.44
C SER A 261 18.32 -15.85 -24.20
N MET A 262 17.37 -15.30 -23.44
CA MET A 262 16.02 -15.84 -23.36
C MET A 262 15.26 -15.42 -24.63
N LYS A 263 14.70 -16.37 -25.38
CA LYS A 263 13.75 -16.06 -26.47
C LYS A 263 12.53 -15.33 -25.91
N GLU A 264 11.97 -14.39 -26.68
CA GLU A 264 10.80 -13.59 -26.28
C GLU A 264 9.61 -14.47 -25.84
N ASN A 265 9.40 -15.60 -26.52
CA ASN A 265 8.36 -16.58 -26.14
C ASN A 265 8.58 -17.17 -24.74
N HIS A 266 9.84 -17.41 -24.33
CA HIS A 266 10.15 -17.95 -23.00
C HIS A 266 9.97 -16.90 -21.92
N VAL A 267 10.31 -15.64 -22.23
CA VAL A 267 10.03 -14.49 -21.37
C VAL A 267 8.52 -14.35 -21.14
N ALA A 268 7.73 -14.32 -22.22
CA ALA A 268 6.27 -14.21 -22.14
C ALA A 268 5.65 -15.39 -21.39
N LEU A 269 6.10 -16.62 -21.66
CA LEU A 269 5.62 -17.81 -20.95
C LEU A 269 5.93 -17.74 -19.45
N THR A 270 7.16 -17.37 -19.09
CA THR A 270 7.58 -17.24 -17.68
C THR A 270 6.72 -16.21 -16.96
N MET A 271 6.51 -15.03 -17.56
CA MET A 271 5.67 -13.99 -17.00
C MET A 271 4.24 -14.49 -16.76
N ARG A 272 3.65 -15.18 -17.74
CA ARG A 272 2.28 -15.74 -17.62
C ARG A 272 2.18 -16.80 -16.53
N VAL A 273 3.13 -17.73 -16.46
CA VAL A 273 3.16 -18.79 -15.44
C VAL A 273 3.25 -18.18 -14.04
N VAL A 274 4.08 -17.15 -13.84
CA VAL A 274 4.17 -16.44 -12.57
C VAL A 274 2.84 -15.80 -12.21
N VAL A 275 2.22 -15.03 -13.12
CA VAL A 275 0.93 -14.37 -12.86
C VAL A 275 -0.15 -15.40 -12.48
N VAL A 276 -0.25 -16.50 -13.22
CA VAL A 276 -1.23 -17.58 -12.94
C VAL A 276 -0.97 -18.21 -11.58
N THR A 277 0.28 -18.55 -11.25
CA THR A 277 0.63 -19.22 -10.00
C THR A 277 0.30 -18.36 -8.78
N PHE A 278 0.67 -17.07 -8.81
CA PHE A 278 0.36 -16.16 -7.72
C PHE A 278 -1.12 -15.79 -7.66
N GLY A 279 -1.80 -15.71 -8.81
CA GLY A 279 -3.25 -15.58 -8.88
C GLY A 279 -3.95 -16.73 -8.15
N ILE A 280 -3.62 -17.97 -8.49
CA ILE A 280 -4.17 -19.17 -7.82
C ILE A 280 -3.84 -19.15 -6.32
N SER A 281 -2.61 -18.82 -5.93
CA SER A 281 -2.23 -18.73 -4.51
C SER A 281 -3.08 -17.72 -3.74
N SER A 282 -3.49 -16.61 -4.38
CA SER A 282 -4.31 -15.59 -3.74
C SER A 282 -5.72 -16.10 -3.41
N ILE A 283 -6.29 -17.00 -4.23
CA ILE A 283 -7.61 -17.61 -3.99
C ILE A 283 -7.63 -18.34 -2.65
N PHE A 284 -6.61 -19.14 -2.37
CA PHE A 284 -6.49 -19.87 -1.10
C PHE A 284 -6.26 -18.92 0.08
N MET A 285 -5.47 -17.87 -0.10
CA MET A 285 -5.19 -16.91 0.96
C MET A 285 -6.39 -16.00 1.30
N VAL A 286 -7.40 -15.88 0.44
CA VAL A 286 -8.65 -15.16 0.78
C VAL A 286 -9.35 -15.77 2.00
N TYR A 287 -9.31 -17.10 2.17
CA TYR A 287 -9.86 -17.78 3.36
C TYR A 287 -9.20 -17.32 4.67
N VAL A 288 -7.93 -16.93 4.60
CA VAL A 288 -7.22 -16.37 5.74
C VAL A 288 -7.63 -14.92 5.93
N VAL A 289 -7.60 -14.11 4.87
CA VAL A 289 -7.92 -12.68 4.91
C VAL A 289 -9.31 -12.40 5.48
N GLU A 290 -10.31 -13.23 5.17
CA GLU A 290 -11.65 -13.05 5.71
C GLU A 290 -11.72 -13.20 7.24
N LYS A 291 -10.82 -13.96 7.86
CA LYS A 291 -10.80 -14.12 9.33
C LYS A 291 -10.02 -13.02 10.03
N LEU A 292 -9.34 -12.16 9.26
CA LEU A 292 -8.55 -11.05 9.78
C LEU A 292 -9.42 -9.79 9.91
N GLY A 293 -8.95 -8.82 10.70
CA GLY A 293 -9.69 -7.61 11.04
C GLY A 293 -9.95 -6.66 9.86
N MET A 294 -10.09 -5.36 10.15
CA MET A 294 -10.38 -4.35 9.12
C MET A 294 -9.35 -4.37 7.99
N VAL A 295 -9.83 -4.43 6.74
CA VAL A 295 -8.99 -4.58 5.54
C VAL A 295 -7.93 -3.49 5.44
N LEU A 296 -8.28 -2.23 5.70
CA LEU A 296 -7.34 -1.11 5.63
C LEU A 296 -6.16 -1.27 6.61
N GLN A 297 -6.47 -1.58 7.87
CA GLN A 297 -5.47 -1.73 8.93
C GLN A 297 -4.60 -2.96 8.69
N LEU A 298 -5.22 -4.08 8.30
CA LEU A 298 -4.52 -5.30 7.94
C LEU A 298 -3.51 -5.05 6.81
N SER A 299 -3.99 -4.42 5.73
CA SER A 299 -3.18 -4.08 4.56
C SER A 299 -2.01 -3.17 4.91
N ALA A 300 -2.26 -2.13 5.71
CA ALA A 300 -1.21 -1.19 6.09
C ALA A 300 -0.16 -1.86 6.99
N THR A 301 -0.59 -2.60 8.01
CA THR A 301 0.29 -3.29 8.97
C THR A 301 1.23 -4.27 8.26
N LEU A 302 0.67 -5.15 7.42
CA LEU A 302 1.43 -6.20 6.73
C LEU A 302 2.34 -5.66 5.63
N GLN A 303 1.93 -4.60 4.94
CA GLN A 303 2.82 -3.95 3.96
C GLN A 303 3.99 -3.26 4.65
N SER A 304 3.71 -2.54 5.74
CA SER A 304 4.73 -1.80 6.48
C SER A 304 5.75 -2.68 7.18
N SER A 305 5.39 -3.89 7.62
CA SER A 305 6.35 -4.81 8.23
C SER A 305 7.43 -5.30 7.24
N LEU A 306 7.12 -5.32 5.95
CA LEU A 306 8.04 -5.75 4.88
C LEU A 306 8.76 -4.58 4.22
N TYR A 307 8.02 -3.51 3.91
CA TYR A 307 8.56 -2.35 3.24
C TYR A 307 9.23 -1.34 4.18
N GLY A 308 8.93 -1.35 5.48
CA GLY A 308 9.67 -0.57 6.48
C GLY A 308 11.16 -0.94 6.47
N PRO A 309 11.53 -2.22 6.64
CA PRO A 309 12.92 -2.65 6.53
C PRO A 309 13.54 -2.30 5.17
N MET A 310 12.79 -2.47 4.08
CA MET A 310 13.26 -2.14 2.72
C MET A 310 13.51 -0.64 2.54
N LEU A 311 12.68 0.22 3.11
CA LEU A 311 12.88 1.66 3.16
C LEU A 311 14.18 1.99 3.90
N GLY A 312 14.42 1.32 5.03
CA GLY A 312 15.69 1.43 5.77
C GLY A 312 16.92 1.07 4.93
N ILE A 313 16.86 0.00 4.12
CA ILE A 313 17.96 -0.38 3.21
C ILE A 313 18.26 0.74 2.21
N PHE A 314 17.22 1.28 1.58
CA PHE A 314 17.36 2.39 0.63
C PHE A 314 17.94 3.63 1.30
N THR A 315 17.44 3.98 2.49
CA THR A 315 17.95 5.13 3.26
C THR A 315 19.42 4.96 3.63
N VAL A 316 19.81 3.79 4.15
CA VAL A 316 21.22 3.49 4.48
C VAL A 316 22.08 3.52 3.21
N GLY A 317 21.62 2.91 2.12
CA GLY A 317 22.34 2.89 0.85
C GLY A 317 22.62 4.28 0.28
N MET A 318 21.62 5.16 0.28
CA MET A 318 21.70 6.49 -0.33
C MET A 318 22.36 7.55 0.57
N LEU A 319 22.23 7.41 1.89
CA LEU A 319 22.65 8.45 2.85
C LEU A 319 23.88 8.08 3.69
N MET A 320 24.21 6.80 3.81
CA MET A 320 25.24 6.32 4.75
C MET A 320 26.32 5.51 3.99
N PRO A 321 27.26 6.18 3.31
CA PRO A 321 28.31 5.51 2.52
C PRO A 321 29.25 4.64 3.36
N TRP A 322 29.39 4.91 4.67
CA TRP A 322 30.24 4.13 5.58
C TRP A 322 29.66 2.77 5.98
N VAL A 323 28.39 2.49 5.67
CA VAL A 323 27.75 1.22 6.03
C VAL A 323 27.94 0.21 4.90
N GLY A 324 28.59 -0.91 5.23
CA GLY A 324 28.87 -2.01 4.31
C GLY A 324 27.74 -3.04 4.17
N GLU A 325 27.81 -3.87 3.13
CA GLU A 325 26.81 -4.90 2.80
C GLU A 325 26.46 -5.79 3.99
N LYS A 326 27.47 -6.34 4.69
CA LYS A 326 27.25 -7.25 5.83
C LYS A 326 26.42 -6.58 6.93
N CYS A 327 26.73 -5.32 7.24
CA CYS A 327 26.04 -4.54 8.26
C CYS A 327 24.58 -4.28 7.88
N VAL A 328 24.34 -3.85 6.63
CA VAL A 328 22.98 -3.61 6.14
C VAL A 328 22.16 -4.90 6.10
N PHE A 329 22.75 -6.01 5.65
CA PHE A 329 22.07 -7.29 5.57
C PHE A 329 21.61 -7.76 6.96
N ILE A 330 22.50 -7.77 7.95
CA ILE A 330 22.18 -8.17 9.33
C ILE A 330 21.13 -7.24 9.92
N GLY A 331 21.29 -5.93 9.77
CA GLY A 331 20.32 -4.96 10.30
C GLY A 331 18.94 -5.11 9.66
N SER A 332 18.89 -5.42 8.37
CA SER A 332 17.62 -5.63 7.66
C SER A 332 16.92 -6.92 8.06
N VAL A 333 17.67 -8.02 8.29
CA VAL A 333 17.11 -9.28 8.78
C VAL A 333 16.57 -9.11 10.20
N ALA A 334 17.33 -8.46 11.09
CA ALA A 334 16.90 -8.18 12.46
C ALA A 334 15.64 -7.30 12.49
N SER A 335 15.60 -6.25 11.67
CA SER A 335 14.42 -5.39 11.51
C SER A 335 13.21 -6.17 10.98
N PHE A 336 13.39 -6.97 9.92
CA PHE A 336 12.31 -7.79 9.36
C PHE A 336 11.72 -8.77 10.37
N LEU A 337 12.57 -9.52 11.09
CA LEU A 337 12.10 -10.48 12.10
C LEU A 337 11.36 -9.79 13.24
N THR A 338 11.88 -8.65 13.71
CA THR A 338 11.24 -7.84 14.74
C THR A 338 9.88 -7.31 14.27
N MET A 339 9.82 -6.75 13.06
CA MET A 339 8.57 -6.23 12.49
C MET A 339 7.56 -7.34 12.20
N ALA A 340 8.01 -8.53 11.77
CA ALA A 340 7.14 -9.68 11.60
C ALA A 340 6.53 -10.13 12.93
N TRP A 341 7.35 -10.20 13.99
CA TRP A 341 6.87 -10.49 15.34
C TRP A 341 5.86 -9.45 15.84
N ILE A 342 6.13 -8.15 15.65
CA ILE A 342 5.19 -7.07 16.02
C ILE A 342 3.87 -7.21 15.23
N ALA A 343 3.94 -7.39 13.91
CA ALA A 343 2.77 -7.47 13.05
C ALA A 343 1.89 -8.69 13.38
N VAL A 344 2.48 -9.86 13.63
CA VAL A 344 1.74 -11.07 14.00
C VAL A 344 1.05 -10.89 15.35
N ASN A 345 1.75 -10.38 16.36
CA ASN A 345 1.13 -10.12 17.67
C ASN A 345 0.04 -9.06 17.60
N ALA A 346 0.20 -8.03 16.77
CA ALA A 346 -0.86 -7.04 16.52
C ALA A 346 -2.11 -7.68 15.91
N GLN A 347 -1.97 -8.63 14.98
CA GLN A 347 -3.12 -9.36 14.44
C GLN A 347 -3.76 -10.29 15.48
N ILE A 348 -2.97 -10.99 16.28
CA ILE A 348 -3.47 -11.84 17.36
C ILE A 348 -4.26 -11.00 18.37
N ALA A 349 -3.73 -9.84 18.79
CA ALA A 349 -4.41 -8.92 19.69
C ALA A 349 -5.74 -8.40 19.12
N ASN A 350 -5.78 -8.10 17.82
CA ASN A 350 -7.00 -7.69 17.13
C ASN A 350 -8.06 -8.82 17.08
N ILE A 351 -7.63 -10.07 16.84
CA ILE A 351 -8.54 -11.24 16.72
C ILE A 351 -9.07 -11.67 18.09
N THR A 352 -8.18 -11.76 19.08
CA THR A 352 -8.55 -12.12 20.46
C THR A 352 -9.36 -11.03 21.16
N GLY A 353 -9.33 -9.81 20.61
CA GLY A 353 -10.02 -8.67 21.17
C GLY A 353 -9.35 -8.08 22.41
N SER A 354 -8.11 -8.48 22.71
CA SER A 354 -7.32 -7.94 23.82
C SER A 354 -6.98 -6.45 23.65
N PHE A 355 -7.14 -5.92 22.44
CA PHE A 355 -7.00 -4.51 22.13
C PHE A 355 -8.14 -4.07 21.21
N ARG A 356 -8.99 -3.17 21.70
CA ARG A 356 -10.09 -2.56 20.94
C ARG A 356 -9.96 -1.05 21.01
N HIS A 357 -10.07 -0.40 19.86
CA HIS A 357 -10.20 1.05 19.82
C HIS A 357 -11.57 1.47 20.33
N THR A 358 -11.58 2.49 21.18
CA THR A 358 -12.80 3.15 21.65
C THR A 358 -13.64 3.59 20.45
N LYS A 359 -14.94 3.28 20.53
CA LYS A 359 -15.92 3.69 19.52
C LYS A 359 -16.65 4.90 20.06
N LEU A 360 -16.95 5.85 19.18
CA LEU A 360 -17.93 6.88 19.48
C LEU A 360 -19.34 6.25 19.54
N PRO A 361 -20.24 6.79 20.37
CA PRO A 361 -21.57 6.23 20.60
C PRO A 361 -22.39 6.15 19.30
N VAL A 362 -23.29 5.16 19.28
CA VAL A 362 -24.21 4.84 18.19
C VAL A 362 -25.57 4.46 18.77
N SER A 363 -26.65 4.75 18.04
CA SER A 363 -28.03 4.43 18.45
C SER A 363 -28.62 3.31 17.58
N VAL A 364 -29.60 2.60 18.15
CA VAL A 364 -30.44 1.60 17.47
C VAL A 364 -31.94 1.91 17.65
N ASP A 365 -32.27 3.11 18.11
CA ASP A 365 -33.63 3.48 18.56
C ASP A 365 -34.65 3.46 17.42
N ASN A 366 -34.20 3.71 16.19
CA ASN A 366 -35.06 3.85 15.02
C ASN A 366 -34.81 2.78 13.96
N CYS A 367 -34.43 1.57 14.38
CA CYS A 367 -34.28 0.43 13.48
C CYS A 367 -35.65 -0.17 13.09
N ASP A 368 -35.83 -0.40 11.79
CA ASP A 368 -37.06 -0.88 11.15
C ASP A 368 -37.11 -2.41 10.98
N TYR A 369 -36.17 -3.14 11.58
CA TYR A 369 -36.04 -4.59 11.49
C TYR A 369 -35.73 -5.21 12.86
N ASP A 370 -36.02 -6.51 13.00
CA ASP A 370 -35.77 -7.25 14.23
C ASP A 370 -34.27 -7.57 14.39
N PHE A 371 -33.75 -7.43 15.62
CA PHE A 371 -32.35 -7.69 15.93
C PHE A 371 -32.15 -8.09 17.40
N ASP A 372 -31.06 -8.79 17.69
CA ASP A 372 -30.73 -9.23 19.04
C ASP A 372 -30.23 -8.06 19.90
N MET A 373 -31.06 -7.64 20.86
CA MET A 373 -30.71 -6.56 21.79
C MET A 373 -29.50 -6.90 22.67
N ASN A 374 -29.26 -8.18 22.97
CA ASN A 374 -28.07 -8.59 23.74
C ASN A 374 -26.78 -8.32 22.95
N ARG A 375 -26.84 -8.43 21.62
CA ARG A 375 -25.72 -8.06 20.74
C ARG A 375 -25.41 -6.57 20.81
N TYR A 376 -26.46 -5.73 20.80
CA TYR A 376 -26.30 -4.29 20.97
C TYR A 376 -25.70 -3.96 22.34
N LEU A 377 -26.25 -4.49 23.43
CA LEU A 377 -25.74 -4.26 24.79
C LEU A 377 -24.27 -4.70 24.94
N ASN A 378 -23.90 -5.87 24.41
CA ASN A 378 -22.51 -6.34 24.40
C ASN A 378 -21.57 -5.45 23.57
N SER A 379 -22.11 -4.73 22.57
CA SER A 379 -21.35 -3.86 21.70
C SER A 379 -21.10 -2.46 22.29
N THR A 380 -21.93 -2.04 23.24
CA THR A 380 -21.88 -0.75 23.94
C THR A 380 -21.25 -0.81 25.33
N LEU A 381 -21.09 -2.01 25.92
CA LEU A 381 -20.33 -2.18 27.16
C LEU A 381 -18.97 -1.47 27.06
N GLU A 382 -18.71 -0.55 28.00
CA GLU A 382 -17.45 0.17 28.11
C GLU A 382 -16.31 -0.85 28.25
N TYR A 383 -15.47 -0.90 27.23
CA TYR A 383 -14.23 -1.66 27.29
C TYR A 383 -13.19 -0.79 28.00
N GLU A 384 -12.86 -1.12 29.23
CA GLU A 384 -11.64 -0.62 29.85
C GLU A 384 -10.44 -1.28 29.14
N PRO A 385 -9.56 -0.51 28.50
CA PRO A 385 -8.36 -1.08 27.93
C PRO A 385 -7.53 -1.70 29.05
N HIS A 386 -7.26 -3.01 28.96
CA HIS A 386 -6.28 -3.64 29.83
C HIS A 386 -4.99 -2.81 29.79
N SER A 387 -4.61 -2.25 30.94
CA SER A 387 -3.44 -1.40 31.10
C SER A 387 -2.17 -2.21 30.81
N GLY A 388 -1.73 -2.16 29.56
CA GLY A 388 -0.52 -2.81 29.09
C GLY A 388 -0.03 -2.11 27.84
N SER A 389 1.00 -1.28 27.98
CA SER A 389 1.68 -0.61 26.88
C SER A 389 2.55 -1.61 26.11
N SER A 390 1.90 -2.47 25.32
CA SER A 390 2.64 -3.35 24.42
C SER A 390 3.03 -2.65 23.13
N ILE A 391 4.23 -2.93 22.61
CA ILE A 391 4.79 -2.30 21.41
C ILE A 391 3.94 -2.53 20.15
N TYR A 392 3.13 -3.60 20.12
CA TYR A 392 2.21 -3.90 19.03
C TYR A 392 0.85 -3.18 19.11
N HIS A 393 0.58 -2.44 20.21
CA HIS A 393 -0.57 -1.50 20.29
C HIS A 393 -0.29 -0.16 19.59
N MET A 394 0.93 0.03 19.08
CA MET A 394 1.30 1.20 18.29
C MET A 394 0.39 1.38 17.05
N SER A 395 0.14 2.63 16.67
CA SER A 395 -0.56 2.94 15.41
C SER A 395 0.11 2.26 14.22
N PHE A 396 -0.70 1.58 13.41
CA PHE A 396 -0.24 0.86 12.22
C PHE A 396 0.46 1.78 11.19
N LEU A 397 0.20 3.09 11.21
CA LEU A 397 0.88 4.05 10.34
C LEU A 397 2.37 4.24 10.69
N LEU A 398 2.74 4.03 11.95
CA LEU A 398 4.12 4.15 12.43
C LEU A 398 4.99 2.93 12.12
N TYR A 399 4.40 1.82 11.65
CA TYR A 399 5.13 0.57 11.40
C TYR A 399 6.18 0.73 10.30
N ALA A 400 5.88 1.53 9.27
CA ALA A 400 6.81 1.83 8.19
C ALA A 400 8.06 2.55 8.73
N MET A 401 7.84 3.55 9.58
CA MET A 401 8.89 4.31 10.25
C MET A 401 9.70 3.41 11.18
N LEU A 402 9.04 2.61 12.02
CA LEU A 402 9.71 1.71 12.95
C LEU A 402 10.60 0.70 12.21
N GLY A 403 10.09 0.06 11.15
CA GLY A 403 10.89 -0.86 10.35
C GLY A 403 12.11 -0.20 9.68
N ALA A 404 11.95 1.04 9.19
CA ALA A 404 13.06 1.79 8.62
C ALA A 404 14.11 2.16 9.68
N LEU A 405 13.67 2.67 10.83
CA LEU A 405 14.54 3.05 11.94
C LEU A 405 15.28 1.84 12.52
N LEU A 406 14.59 0.71 12.72
CA LEU A 406 15.21 -0.53 13.18
C LEU A 406 16.33 -0.95 12.23
N THR A 407 16.11 -0.93 10.91
CA THR A 407 17.15 -1.26 9.94
C THR A 407 18.31 -0.27 10.04
N ILE A 408 18.05 1.04 10.11
CA ILE A 408 19.10 2.06 10.19
C ILE A 408 19.94 1.89 11.46
N ILE A 409 19.30 1.74 12.61
CA ILE A 409 19.97 1.62 13.92
C ILE A 409 20.80 0.35 13.96
N THR A 410 20.19 -0.80 13.68
CA THR A 410 20.88 -2.10 13.73
C THR A 410 22.01 -2.20 12.71
N SER A 411 21.85 -1.60 11.52
CA SER A 411 22.93 -1.55 10.51
C SER A 411 24.11 -0.70 10.98
N ASN A 412 23.86 0.44 11.64
CA ASN A 412 24.93 1.26 12.20
C ASN A 412 25.61 0.57 13.40
N LEU A 413 24.84 -0.09 14.27
CA LEU A 413 25.41 -0.88 15.37
C LEU A 413 26.31 -2.01 14.85
N ALA A 414 25.90 -2.68 13.78
CA ALA A 414 26.70 -3.72 13.14
C ALA A 414 28.05 -3.19 12.59
N THR A 415 28.18 -1.89 12.29
CA THR A 415 29.48 -1.32 11.85
C THR A 415 30.53 -1.30 12.95
N PHE A 416 30.14 -1.30 14.23
CA PHE A 416 31.10 -1.42 15.34
C PHE A 416 31.70 -2.82 15.44
N VAL A 417 30.98 -3.85 14.95
CA VAL A 417 31.39 -5.25 15.01
C VAL A 417 32.14 -5.66 13.74
N TYR A 418 31.60 -5.32 12.57
CA TYR A 418 32.13 -5.76 11.27
C TYR A 418 33.03 -4.72 10.57
N GLY A 419 33.22 -3.56 11.20
CA GLY A 419 33.97 -2.44 10.63
C GLY A 419 33.13 -1.55 9.71
N ARG A 420 33.66 -0.34 9.45
CA ARG A 420 33.09 0.61 8.48
C ARG A 420 33.63 0.34 7.08
N GLN A 421 32.79 0.52 6.07
CA GLN A 421 33.20 0.48 4.68
C GLN A 421 33.96 1.77 4.33
N ASP A 422 35.02 1.65 3.52
CA ASP A 422 35.70 2.81 2.95
C ASP A 422 34.76 3.53 1.95
N ILE A 423 34.55 4.81 2.19
CA ILE A 423 33.68 5.70 1.41
C ILE A 423 34.16 5.78 -0.04
N LYS A 424 35.47 5.75 -0.29
CA LYS A 424 36.05 5.88 -1.65
C LYS A 424 35.65 4.75 -2.59
N ASN A 425 35.28 3.59 -2.05
CA ASN A 425 34.86 2.42 -2.82
C ASN A 425 33.38 2.48 -3.23
N VAL A 426 32.64 3.49 -2.79
CA VAL A 426 31.22 3.66 -3.14
C VAL A 426 31.13 4.59 -4.35
N ASP A 427 30.38 4.19 -5.38
CA ASP A 427 30.08 5.08 -6.51
C ASP A 427 29.23 6.28 -6.04
N GLU A 428 29.75 7.48 -6.28
CA GLU A 428 29.13 8.74 -5.90
C GLU A 428 27.70 8.87 -6.48
N ASN A 429 27.47 8.38 -7.70
CA ASN A 429 26.18 8.48 -8.39
C ASN A 429 25.05 7.70 -7.70
N LEU A 430 25.38 6.79 -6.79
CA LEU A 430 24.43 5.99 -6.02
C LEU A 430 23.99 6.67 -4.71
N LEU A 431 24.62 7.78 -4.35
CA LEU A 431 24.35 8.55 -3.15
C LEU A 431 23.40 9.71 -3.42
N ALA A 432 22.69 10.16 -2.38
CA ALA A 432 21.80 11.31 -2.53
C ALA A 432 22.60 12.60 -2.85
N PRO A 433 22.05 13.54 -3.65
CA PRO A 433 22.76 14.76 -4.05
C PRO A 433 23.32 15.59 -2.89
N VAL A 434 22.65 15.59 -1.73
CA VAL A 434 23.11 16.29 -0.52
C VAL A 434 24.39 15.66 0.03
N VAL A 435 24.46 14.32 0.02
CA VAL A 435 25.63 13.56 0.47
C VAL A 435 26.78 13.72 -0.52
N GLN A 436 26.50 13.67 -1.83
CA GLN A 436 27.51 13.94 -2.87
C GLN A 436 28.17 15.32 -2.66
N ARG A 437 27.36 16.38 -2.48
CA ARG A 437 27.88 17.73 -2.21
C ARG A 437 28.76 17.79 -0.97
N TYR A 438 28.37 17.10 0.10
CA TYR A 438 29.15 17.03 1.33
C TYR A 438 30.49 16.29 1.12
N LEU A 439 30.48 15.15 0.41
CA LEU A 439 31.67 14.34 0.16
C LEU A 439 32.67 15.02 -0.77
N ARG A 440 32.19 15.74 -1.81
CA ARG A 440 33.03 16.58 -2.68
C ARG A 440 33.70 17.71 -1.90
N LYS A 441 32.94 18.40 -1.03
CA LYS A 441 33.48 19.49 -0.20
C LYS A 441 34.62 19.01 0.72
N ASN A 442 34.56 17.77 1.17
CA ASN A 442 35.57 17.17 2.04
C ASN A 442 36.65 16.37 1.28
N ASN A 443 36.77 16.54 -0.05
CA ASN A 443 37.76 15.89 -0.90
C ASN A 443 37.78 14.34 -0.83
N TYR A 444 36.63 13.71 -0.51
CA TYR A 444 36.53 12.24 -0.58
C TYR A 444 36.51 11.72 -2.02
N TYR A 445 36.00 12.53 -2.96
CA TYR A 445 36.02 12.27 -4.39
C TYR A 445 36.73 13.43 -5.10
N GLN A 446 37.77 13.12 -5.87
CA GLN A 446 38.42 14.09 -6.76
C GLN A 446 37.65 14.13 -8.09
N SER A 447 37.29 15.33 -8.54
CA SER A 447 36.83 15.52 -9.92
C SER A 447 38.01 15.23 -10.86
N VAL A 448 37.93 14.12 -11.60
CA VAL A 448 38.85 13.90 -12.72
C VAL A 448 38.40 14.84 -13.84
N GLU A 449 39.17 15.90 -14.09
CA GLU A 449 38.99 16.69 -15.31
C GLU A 449 39.25 15.76 -16.50
N LEU A 450 38.22 15.49 -17.29
CA LEU A 450 38.37 14.81 -18.57
C LEU A 450 39.26 15.70 -19.45
N LYS A 451 40.52 15.29 -19.66
CA LYS A 451 41.38 15.89 -20.67
C LYS A 451 40.61 15.90 -21.99
N LYS A 452 40.31 17.09 -22.50
CA LYS A 452 39.82 17.26 -23.87
C LYS A 452 40.82 16.57 -24.78
N VAL A 453 40.43 15.46 -25.38
CA VAL A 453 41.18 14.86 -26.48
C VAL A 453 41.10 15.86 -27.61
N GLU A 454 42.20 16.55 -27.91
CA GLU A 454 42.33 17.36 -29.11
C GLU A 454 42.16 16.43 -30.30
N VAL A 455 41.03 16.57 -31.01
CA VAL A 455 40.83 15.92 -32.30
C VAL A 455 41.79 16.61 -33.27
N PRO A 456 42.75 15.91 -33.89
CA PRO A 456 43.62 16.53 -34.88
C PRO A 456 42.77 17.02 -36.04
N LYS A 457 42.90 18.30 -36.38
CA LYS A 457 42.31 18.86 -37.60
C LYS A 457 42.92 18.10 -38.78
N LEU A 458 42.07 17.42 -39.54
CA LEU A 458 42.41 16.96 -40.88
C LEU A 458 42.80 18.19 -41.70
N SER A 459 44.07 18.27 -42.08
CA SER A 459 44.56 19.21 -43.08
C SER A 459 43.90 18.86 -44.41
N GLU A 460 43.05 19.74 -44.92
CA GLU A 460 42.67 19.75 -46.33
C GLU A 460 43.95 20.01 -47.14
N SER A 461 44.50 18.98 -47.75
CA SER A 461 45.49 19.12 -48.81
C SER A 461 44.75 19.45 -50.11
N SER A 462 44.88 20.70 -50.53
CA SER A 462 44.72 21.13 -51.91
C SER A 462 45.77 20.43 -52.77
N ASP A 463 45.32 19.69 -53.79
CA ASP A 463 45.90 19.63 -55.15
C ASP A 463 44.88 18.99 -56.12
#